data_AF-G5A247-F1
#
_entry.id   AF-G5A247-F1
#
_cell.length_a   1.000
_cell.length_b   1.000
_cell.length_c   1.000
_cell.angle_alpha   90.00
_cell.angle_beta   90.00
_cell.angle_gamma   90.00
#
_symmetry.space_group_name_H-M   'P 1'
#
loop_
_entity.id
_entity.type
_entity.pdbx_description
1 polymer ?
#
loop_
_entity_poly.entity_id
_entity_poly.type
_entity_poly.pdbx_seq_one_letter_code
_entity_poly.pdbx_strand_id
1 'polypeptide(L)'
;MLKLIPFFNVRNASTESARDFWWCFETATEGFDDPVRLRVFAARMNGDVAERWCLSSRWGDFETLKRRFYHRFIRLSEEQLLQRLCDAVQERDDPVDEWGLRVARYCDEAQWFNESMRYTVFKNGLRSERVQRCLDCLPIHSIEVACEWVVAKELHRPVRGD
;
A
#
# COMPACT_ATOMS: atom_id res chain seq x y z
N MET A 1 15.96 -28.66 10.42
CA MET A 1 16.87 -27.98 9.48
C MET A 1 16.49 -26.49 9.47
N LEU A 2 17.02 -25.67 10.39
CA LEU A 2 16.61 -24.27 10.66
C LEU A 2 17.39 -23.22 9.82
N LYS A 3 17.99 -23.62 8.70
CA LYS A 3 19.03 -22.85 7.99
C LYS A 3 18.52 -21.80 6.99
N LEU A 4 17.21 -21.55 6.87
CA LEU A 4 16.65 -20.72 5.78
C LEU A 4 15.91 -19.45 6.19
N ILE A 5 15.69 -19.19 7.49
CA ILE A 5 14.99 -17.96 7.90
C ILE A 5 16.02 -16.83 8.06
N PRO A 6 15.96 -15.76 7.24
CA PRO A 6 16.87 -14.64 7.35
C PRO A 6 16.66 -13.87 8.68
N PHE A 7 17.69 -13.14 9.12
CA PHE A 7 17.51 -12.20 10.22
C PHE A 7 16.80 -10.94 9.71
N PHE A 8 15.85 -10.42 10.50
CA PHE A 8 15.15 -9.19 10.20
C PHE A 8 15.78 -8.02 10.96
N ASN A 9 16.39 -7.07 10.23
CA ASN A 9 16.93 -5.85 10.81
C ASN A 9 15.84 -4.76 10.84
N VAL A 10 15.28 -4.54 12.03
CA VAL A 10 14.19 -3.57 12.24
C VAL A 10 14.59 -2.12 11.95
N ARG A 11 15.87 -1.75 12.10
CA ARG A 11 16.32 -0.35 11.92
C ARG A 11 16.35 0.09 10.45
N ASN A 12 16.63 -0.85 9.54
CA ASN A 12 16.78 -0.58 8.11
C ASN A 12 15.68 -1.30 7.28
N ALA A 13 14.59 -1.70 7.92
CA ALA A 13 13.52 -2.43 7.24
C ALA A 13 12.78 -1.52 6.24
N SER A 14 12.58 -2.04 5.03
CA SER A 14 11.69 -1.50 4.02
C SER A 14 10.45 -2.39 3.91
N THR A 15 9.39 -1.91 3.27
CA THR A 15 8.19 -2.71 3.02
C THR A 15 8.51 -4.01 2.26
N GLU A 16 9.44 -3.94 1.30
CA GLU A 16 9.89 -5.08 0.50
C GLU A 16 10.66 -6.09 1.36
N SER A 17 11.67 -5.64 2.12
CA SER A 17 12.44 -6.55 2.98
C SER A 17 11.62 -7.15 4.13
N ALA A 18 10.58 -6.45 4.59
CA ALA A 18 9.60 -6.98 5.53
C ALA A 18 8.72 -8.07 4.91
N ARG A 19 8.26 -7.88 3.66
CA ARG A 19 7.49 -8.90 2.92
C ARG A 19 8.33 -10.15 2.67
N ASP A 20 9.57 -9.99 2.22
CA ASP A 20 10.49 -11.09 1.93
C ASP A 20 10.82 -11.89 3.19
N PHE A 21 11.10 -11.21 4.30
CA PHE A 21 11.31 -11.86 5.59
C PHE A 21 10.06 -12.64 6.01
N TRP A 22 8.88 -12.02 5.97
CA TRP A 22 7.65 -12.68 6.40
C TRP A 22 7.36 -13.92 5.56
N TRP A 23 7.49 -13.82 4.23
CA TRP A 23 7.33 -14.95 3.31
C TRP A 23 8.27 -16.11 3.64
N CYS A 24 9.57 -15.83 3.81
CA CYS A 24 10.57 -16.85 4.18
C CYS A 24 10.26 -17.48 5.54
N PHE A 25 9.88 -16.66 6.53
CA PHE A 25 9.55 -17.11 7.88
C PHE A 25 8.31 -17.99 7.91
N GLU A 26 7.23 -17.58 7.24
CA GLU A 26 5.97 -18.31 7.19
C GLU A 26 6.16 -19.68 6.51
N THR A 27 6.84 -19.70 5.36
CA THR A 27 7.15 -20.92 4.61
C THR A 27 8.03 -21.88 5.41
N ALA A 28 9.10 -21.37 6.04
CA ALA A 28 10.04 -22.21 6.78
C ALA A 28 9.50 -22.72 8.13
N THR A 29 8.36 -22.19 8.58
CA THR A 29 7.70 -22.61 9.83
C THR A 29 6.33 -23.23 9.58
N GLU A 30 6.01 -23.57 8.32
CA GLU A 30 4.80 -24.29 7.98
C GLU A 30 4.75 -25.64 8.72
N GLY A 31 3.60 -25.95 9.31
CA GLY A 31 3.41 -27.17 10.11
C GLY A 31 4.00 -27.13 11.51
N PHE A 32 4.58 -26.02 11.96
CA PHE A 32 5.01 -25.85 13.36
C PHE A 32 3.90 -25.26 14.21
N ASP A 33 3.83 -25.67 15.47
CA ASP A 33 2.89 -25.08 16.43
C ASP A 33 3.26 -23.63 16.76
N ASP A 34 2.25 -22.82 17.05
CA ASP A 34 2.38 -21.39 17.37
C ASP A 34 3.50 -21.08 18.38
N PRO A 35 3.64 -21.76 19.54
CA PRO A 35 4.71 -21.46 20.48
C PRO A 35 6.12 -21.67 19.92
N VAL A 36 6.28 -22.56 18.93
CA VAL A 36 7.55 -22.77 18.22
C VAL A 36 7.77 -21.63 17.23
N ARG A 37 6.76 -21.28 16.43
CA ARG A 37 6.85 -20.17 15.45
C ARG A 37 7.19 -18.85 16.14
N LEU A 38 6.55 -18.54 17.27
CA LEU A 38 6.81 -17.34 18.06
C LEU A 38 8.25 -17.29 18.59
N ARG A 39 8.79 -18.41 19.10
CA ARG A 39 10.19 -18.48 19.57
C ARG A 39 11.18 -18.32 18.42
N VAL A 40 10.93 -18.97 17.28
CA VAL A 40 11.77 -18.84 16.08
C VAL A 40 11.76 -17.40 15.58
N PHE A 41 10.59 -16.76 15.53
CA PHE A 41 10.47 -15.37 15.13
C PHE A 41 11.30 -14.46 16.05
N ALA A 42 11.14 -14.57 17.37
CA ALA A 42 11.89 -13.76 18.33
C ALA A 42 13.41 -13.93 18.16
N ALA A 43 13.89 -15.14 17.88
CA ALA A 43 15.30 -15.42 17.62
C ALA A 43 15.83 -14.85 16.29
N ARG A 44 14.94 -14.47 15.35
CA ARG A 44 15.31 -13.93 14.03
C ARG A 44 15.16 -12.41 13.94
N MET A 45 14.50 -11.81 14.91
CA MET A 45 14.39 -10.36 15.06
C MET A 45 15.71 -9.80 15.62
N ASN A 46 16.35 -8.87 14.91
CA ASN A 46 17.64 -8.31 15.31
C ASN A 46 17.54 -6.83 15.74
N GLY A 47 18.25 -6.48 16.82
CA GLY A 47 18.43 -5.12 17.34
C GLY A 47 17.50 -4.75 18.51
N ASP A 48 17.90 -3.74 19.30
CA ASP A 48 17.24 -3.36 20.57
C ASP A 48 15.75 -2.95 20.44
N VAL A 49 15.35 -2.48 19.27
CA VAL A 49 13.95 -2.13 18.98
C VAL A 49 13.13 -3.40 18.78
N ALA A 50 13.74 -4.41 18.17
CA ALA A 50 13.15 -5.70 17.92
C ALA A 50 12.98 -6.48 19.24
N GLU A 51 14.01 -6.51 20.07
CA GLU A 51 13.96 -7.12 21.41
C GLU A 51 12.88 -6.48 22.29
N ARG A 52 12.82 -5.13 22.35
CA ARG A 52 11.76 -4.44 23.10
C ARG A 52 10.37 -4.70 22.54
N TRP A 53 10.23 -4.81 21.23
CA TRP A 53 8.95 -5.13 20.61
C TRP A 53 8.51 -6.57 20.89
N CYS A 54 9.44 -7.52 20.88
CA CYS A 54 9.21 -8.91 21.28
C CYS A 54 8.85 -9.05 22.76
N LEU A 55 9.53 -8.31 23.65
CA LEU A 55 9.32 -8.37 25.11
C LEU A 55 8.04 -7.66 25.57
N SER A 56 7.68 -6.53 24.93
CA SER A 56 6.48 -5.74 25.31
C SER A 56 5.17 -6.34 24.81
N SER A 57 5.24 -7.22 23.82
CA SER A 57 4.07 -7.82 23.22
C SER A 57 3.88 -9.22 23.80
N ARG A 58 2.84 -9.42 24.62
CA ARG A 58 2.37 -10.77 24.97
C ARG A 58 1.82 -11.42 23.69
N TRP A 59 2.61 -12.24 23.01
CA TRP A 59 2.21 -12.90 21.76
C TRP A 59 1.29 -14.08 22.11
N GLY A 60 0.01 -13.96 21.80
CA GLY A 60 -0.99 -14.99 22.08
C GLY A 60 -0.94 -16.15 21.09
N ASP A 61 -0.78 -15.84 19.80
CA ASP A 61 -0.84 -16.79 18.68
C ASP A 61 -0.11 -16.23 17.44
N PHE A 62 0.08 -17.09 16.44
CA PHE A 62 0.76 -16.76 15.19
C PHE A 62 0.01 -15.70 14.37
N GLU A 63 -1.32 -15.75 14.34
CA GLU A 63 -2.15 -14.80 13.58
C GLU A 63 -2.06 -13.37 14.11
N THR A 64 -2.02 -13.21 15.44
CA THR A 64 -1.82 -11.92 16.08
C THR A 64 -0.43 -11.36 15.78
N LEU A 65 0.59 -12.23 15.76
CA LEU A 65 1.94 -11.83 15.35
C LEU A 65 1.96 -11.36 13.90
N LYS A 66 1.36 -12.12 12.97
CA LYS A 66 1.22 -11.78 11.56
C LYS A 66 0.59 -10.41 11.37
N ARG A 67 -0.57 -10.19 11.99
CA ARG A 67 -1.29 -8.91 11.89
C ARG A 67 -0.45 -7.74 12.37
N ARG A 68 0.24 -7.89 13.51
CA ARG A 68 1.10 -6.83 14.07
C ARG A 68 2.32 -6.56 13.20
N PHE A 69 2.96 -7.61 12.68
CA PHE A 69 4.10 -7.46 11.78
C PHE A 69 3.71 -6.72 10.51
N TYR A 70 2.60 -7.14 9.88
CA TYR A 70 2.07 -6.47 8.69
C TYR A 70 1.74 -5.00 8.98
N HIS A 71 1.03 -4.72 10.07
CA HIS A 71 0.69 -3.35 10.44
C HIS A 71 1.93 -2.49 10.70
N ARG A 72 3.00 -3.06 11.26
CA ARG A 72 4.18 -2.30 11.68
C ARG A 72 5.20 -2.09 10.56
N PHE A 73 5.38 -3.08 9.69
CA PHE A 73 6.50 -3.12 8.74
C PHE A 73 6.08 -3.22 7.28
N ILE A 74 4.84 -3.65 6.99
CA ILE A 74 4.37 -3.85 5.62
C ILE A 74 3.33 -2.80 5.22
N ARG A 75 2.44 -2.42 6.15
CA ARG A 75 1.51 -1.32 5.95
C ARG A 75 2.32 -0.03 5.96
N LEU A 76 2.14 0.78 4.92
CA LEU A 76 2.67 2.13 4.87
C LEU A 76 2.11 2.90 6.08
N SER A 77 2.96 3.73 6.72
CA SER A 77 2.46 4.66 7.75
C SER A 77 1.45 5.63 7.13
N GLU A 78 0.67 6.30 7.97
CA GLU A 78 -0.26 7.32 7.50
C GLU A 78 0.48 8.39 6.68
N GLU A 79 1.64 8.85 7.16
CA GLU A 79 2.48 9.81 6.44
C GLU A 79 2.97 9.27 5.09
N GLN A 80 3.36 7.98 5.01
CA GLN A 80 3.80 7.37 3.75
C GLN A 80 2.65 7.18 2.76
N LEU A 81 1.45 6.87 3.26
CA LEU A 81 0.23 6.79 2.44
C LEU A 81 -0.14 8.16 1.89
N LEU A 82 -0.06 9.19 2.72
CA LEU A 82 -0.26 10.59 2.33
C LEU A 82 0.76 11.02 1.28
N GLN A 83 2.05 10.76 1.53
CA GLN A 83 3.10 11.11 0.58
C GLN A 83 2.88 10.42 -0.77
N ARG A 84 2.55 9.12 -0.75
CA ARG A 84 2.24 8.37 -1.98
C ARG A 84 1.03 8.96 -2.71
N LEU A 85 0.00 9.42 -2.01
CA LEU A 85 -1.17 10.08 -2.62
C LEU A 85 -0.81 11.45 -3.21
N CYS A 86 0.02 12.25 -2.50
CA CYS A 86 0.47 13.56 -2.97
C CYS A 86 1.39 13.47 -4.19
N ASP A 87 2.24 12.44 -4.26
CA ASP A 87 3.20 12.24 -5.35
C ASP A 87 2.60 11.44 -6.52
N ALA A 88 1.39 10.90 -6.37
CA ALA A 88 0.78 10.08 -7.41
C ALA A 88 0.38 10.97 -8.60
N VAL A 89 0.89 10.61 -9.77
CA VAL A 89 0.57 11.24 -11.06
C VAL A 89 0.29 10.13 -12.07
N GLN A 90 -0.71 10.33 -12.92
CA GLN A 90 -1.04 9.46 -14.04
C GLN A 90 0.20 9.20 -14.91
N GLU A 91 0.43 7.96 -15.32
CA GLU A 91 1.56 7.66 -16.22
C GLU A 91 1.22 8.08 -17.66
N ARG A 92 2.24 8.24 -18.51
CA ARG A 92 2.07 8.80 -19.86
C ARG A 92 1.05 8.04 -20.69
N ASP A 93 1.07 6.72 -20.60
CA ASP A 93 0.26 5.82 -21.42
C ASP A 93 -0.90 5.19 -20.64
N ASP A 94 -1.12 5.63 -19.39
CA ASP A 94 -2.23 5.16 -18.58
C ASP A 94 -3.55 5.80 -19.05
N PRO A 95 -4.57 5.00 -19.37
CA PRO A 95 -5.94 5.47 -19.49
C PRO A 95 -6.44 6.14 -18.20
N VAL A 96 -7.41 7.06 -18.33
CA VAL A 96 -7.92 7.83 -17.17
C VAL A 96 -8.64 6.94 -16.14
N ASP A 97 -9.30 5.88 -16.58
CA ASP A 97 -9.95 4.87 -15.76
C ASP A 97 -8.94 4.02 -14.97
N GLU A 98 -7.84 3.58 -15.59
CA GLU A 98 -6.76 2.86 -14.88
C GLU A 98 -6.10 3.74 -13.80
N TRP A 99 -5.89 5.02 -14.11
CA TRP A 99 -5.48 6.01 -13.12
C TRP A 99 -6.50 6.17 -11.99
N GLY A 100 -7.79 6.26 -12.32
CA GLY A 100 -8.88 6.35 -11.35
C GLY A 100 -8.92 5.17 -10.38
N LEU A 101 -8.80 3.95 -10.91
CA LEU A 101 -8.72 2.71 -10.11
C LEU A 101 -7.51 2.71 -9.16
N ARG A 102 -6.36 3.20 -9.63
CA ARG A 102 -5.13 3.30 -8.82
C ARG A 102 -5.30 4.28 -7.65
N VAL A 103 -5.88 5.45 -7.91
CA VAL A 103 -6.16 6.45 -6.86
C VAL A 103 -7.17 5.91 -5.85
N ALA A 104 -8.26 5.28 -6.32
CA ALA A 104 -9.24 4.66 -5.44
C ALA A 104 -8.59 3.64 -4.49
N ARG A 105 -7.74 2.75 -5.01
CA ARG A 105 -6.97 1.79 -4.22
C ARG A 105 -6.07 2.46 -3.19
N TYR A 106 -5.34 3.52 -3.57
CA TYR A 106 -4.49 4.25 -2.62
C TYR A 106 -5.30 4.91 -1.50
N CYS A 107 -6.46 5.48 -1.82
CA CYS A 107 -7.36 6.05 -0.83
C CYS A 107 -7.99 4.98 0.08
N ASP A 108 -8.31 3.79 -0.44
CA ASP A 108 -8.81 2.67 0.36
C ASP A 108 -7.75 2.15 1.34
N GLU A 109 -6.51 1.98 0.88
CA GLU A 109 -5.38 1.59 1.74
C GLU A 109 -5.13 2.63 2.85
N ALA A 110 -5.33 3.91 2.53
CA ALA A 110 -5.23 5.03 3.46
C ALA A 110 -6.48 5.23 4.34
N GLN A 111 -7.55 4.47 4.12
CA GLN A 111 -8.85 4.65 4.79
C GLN A 111 -9.40 6.09 4.64
N TRP A 112 -9.08 6.73 3.53
CA TRP A 112 -9.52 8.08 3.18
C TRP A 112 -10.89 8.00 2.52
N PHE A 113 -11.97 8.04 3.29
CA PHE A 113 -13.34 7.83 2.77
C PHE A 113 -14.04 9.10 2.26
N ASN A 114 -13.39 10.27 2.36
CA ASN A 114 -13.97 11.52 1.86
C ASN A 114 -13.90 11.56 0.33
N GLU A 115 -15.04 11.43 -0.32
CA GLU A 115 -15.16 11.37 -1.79
C GLU A 115 -14.64 12.63 -2.49
N SER A 116 -14.90 13.82 -1.94
CA SER A 116 -14.38 15.08 -2.49
C SER A 116 -12.85 15.14 -2.46
N MET A 117 -12.22 14.62 -1.40
CA MET A 117 -10.76 14.54 -1.32
C MET A 117 -10.19 13.52 -2.30
N ARG A 118 -10.82 12.34 -2.42
CA ARG A 118 -10.45 11.33 -3.42
C ARG A 118 -10.48 11.92 -4.83
N TYR A 119 -11.56 12.61 -5.16
CA TYR A 119 -11.72 13.29 -6.45
C TYR A 119 -10.66 14.36 -6.68
N THR A 120 -10.32 15.14 -5.64
CA THR A 120 -9.28 16.18 -5.74
C THR A 120 -7.92 15.57 -6.06
N VAL A 121 -7.53 14.49 -5.37
CA VAL A 121 -6.27 13.77 -5.66
C VAL A 121 -6.28 13.20 -7.08
N PHE A 122 -7.37 12.54 -7.46
CA PHE A 122 -7.54 12.01 -8.82
C PHE A 122 -7.35 13.09 -9.88
N LYS A 123 -8.06 14.21 -9.75
CA LYS A 123 -8.03 15.30 -10.73
C LYS A 123 -6.66 15.96 -10.79
N ASN A 124 -6.04 16.24 -9.65
CA ASN A 124 -4.73 16.90 -9.59
C ASN A 124 -3.59 16.03 -10.13
N GLY A 125 -3.72 14.70 -10.02
CA GLY A 125 -2.73 13.78 -10.57
C GLY A 125 -2.92 13.46 -12.05
N LEU A 126 -3.98 13.94 -12.72
CA LEU A 126 -4.14 13.74 -14.17
C LEU A 126 -3.05 14.49 -14.94
N ARG A 127 -2.44 13.83 -15.94
CA ARG A 127 -1.42 14.47 -16.79
C ARG A 127 -2.00 15.48 -17.77
N SER A 128 -3.20 15.22 -18.27
CA SER A 128 -3.80 16.04 -19.33
C SER A 128 -4.59 17.19 -18.75
N GLU A 129 -4.09 18.42 -18.91
CA GLU A 129 -4.85 19.62 -18.56
C GLU A 129 -6.19 19.70 -19.30
N ARG A 130 -6.28 19.17 -20.52
CA ARG A 130 -7.54 19.10 -21.29
C ARG A 130 -8.57 18.26 -20.57
N VAL A 131 -8.16 17.10 -20.03
CA VAL A 131 -9.03 16.23 -19.23
C VAL A 131 -9.40 16.93 -17.93
N GLN A 132 -8.44 17.53 -17.21
CA GLN A 132 -8.72 18.27 -15.97
C GLN A 132 -9.78 19.37 -16.17
N ARG A 133 -9.67 20.18 -17.23
CA ARG A 133 -10.65 21.22 -17.57
C ARG A 133 -12.01 20.64 -17.95
N CYS A 134 -12.04 19.48 -18.62
CA CYS A 134 -13.31 18.82 -18.94
C CYS A 134 -14.08 18.40 -17.68
N LEU A 135 -13.34 18.04 -16.62
CA LEU A 135 -13.89 17.66 -15.32
C LEU A 135 -14.36 18.85 -14.48
N ASP A 136 -13.93 20.09 -14.77
CA ASP A 136 -14.47 21.30 -14.11
C ASP A 136 -15.97 21.50 -14.35
N CYS A 137 -16.50 20.92 -15.43
CA CYS A 137 -17.90 21.03 -15.80
C CYS A 137 -18.79 19.96 -15.14
N LEU A 138 -18.22 19.04 -14.35
CA LEU A 138 -19.00 17.96 -13.74
C LEU A 138 -19.79 18.44 -12.52
N PRO A 139 -21.09 18.13 -12.42
CA PRO A 139 -21.89 18.48 -11.26
C PRO A 139 -21.60 17.60 -10.03
N ILE A 140 -21.02 16.42 -10.25
CA ILE A 140 -20.73 15.43 -9.20
C ILE A 140 -19.23 15.11 -9.25
N HIS A 141 -18.57 15.29 -8.10
CA HIS A 141 -17.14 15.09 -7.92
C HIS A 141 -16.83 13.70 -7.37
N SER A 142 -17.06 12.67 -8.20
CA SER A 142 -16.64 11.30 -7.92
C SER A 142 -15.71 10.79 -9.02
N ILE A 143 -14.80 9.86 -8.67
CA ILE A 143 -13.86 9.27 -9.64
C ILE A 143 -14.62 8.49 -10.71
N GLU A 144 -15.62 7.69 -10.32
CA GLU A 144 -16.42 6.86 -11.23
C GLU A 144 -17.13 7.71 -12.29
N VAL A 145 -17.89 8.73 -11.86
CA VAL A 145 -18.61 9.65 -12.77
C VAL A 145 -17.64 10.39 -13.69
N ALA A 146 -16.47 10.78 -13.16
CA ALA A 146 -15.43 11.44 -13.95
C ALA A 146 -14.88 10.54 -15.05
N CYS A 147 -14.59 9.28 -14.74
CA CYS A 147 -14.12 8.30 -15.71
C CYS A 147 -15.17 8.07 -16.82
N GLU A 148 -16.44 7.87 -16.45
CA GLU A 148 -17.53 7.73 -17.42
C GLU A 148 -17.68 8.95 -18.33
N TRP A 149 -17.61 10.15 -17.75
CA TRP A 149 -17.71 11.40 -18.51
C TRP A 149 -16.57 11.57 -19.51
N VAL A 150 -15.35 11.27 -19.08
CA VAL A 150 -14.15 11.33 -19.91
C VAL A 150 -14.19 10.29 -21.03
N VAL A 151 -14.75 9.11 -20.77
CA VAL A 151 -15.04 8.11 -21.81
C VAL A 151 -16.04 8.64 -22.82
N ALA A 152 -17.17 9.20 -22.36
CA ALA A 152 -18.22 9.76 -23.22
C ALA A 152 -17.74 10.94 -24.08
N LYS A 153 -16.70 11.66 -23.63
CA LYS A 153 -16.05 12.74 -24.40
C LYS A 153 -14.88 12.27 -25.27
N GLU A 154 -14.62 10.96 -25.32
CA GLU A 154 -13.48 10.36 -26.04
C GLU A 154 -12.11 10.91 -25.59
N LEU A 155 -12.02 11.30 -24.31
CA LEU A 155 -10.83 11.88 -23.70
C LEU A 155 -10.04 10.88 -22.83
N HIS A 156 -10.55 9.65 -22.69
CA HIS A 156 -10.01 8.63 -21.77
C HIS A 156 -8.67 8.04 -22.20
N ARG A 157 -8.32 8.13 -23.49
CA ARG A 157 -7.09 7.55 -24.02
C ARG A 157 -5.94 8.54 -23.93
N PRO A 158 -4.70 8.05 -23.69
CA PRO A 158 -3.51 8.85 -23.84
C PRO A 158 -3.48 9.50 -25.22
N VAL A 159 -3.07 10.76 -25.29
CA VAL A 159 -2.77 11.40 -26.56
C VAL A 159 -1.54 10.70 -27.13
N ARG A 160 -1.72 9.88 -28.17
CA ARG A 160 -0.58 9.30 -28.90
C ARG A 160 0.25 10.46 -29.43
N GLY A 161 1.49 10.57 -28.97
CA GLY A 161 2.46 11.46 -29.58
C GLY A 161 3.02 10.81 -30.83
N ASP A 162 3.19 11.63 -31.87
CA ASP A 162 4.03 11.34 -33.04
C ASP A 162 5.48 10.98 -32.65
#